data_AF-A0A955K8C1-F1
#
_entry.id   AF-A0A955K8C1-F1
#
_cell.length_a   1.000
_cell.length_b   1.000
_cell.length_c   1.000
_cell.angle_alpha   90.00
_cell.angle_beta   90.00
_cell.angle_gamma   90.00
#
_symmetry.space_group_name_H-M   'P 1'
#
loop_
_entity.id
_entity.type
_entity.pdbx_description
1 polymer ?
#
loop_
_entity_poly.entity_id
_entity_poly.type
_entity_poly.pdbx_seq_one_letter_code
_entity_poly.pdbx_strand_id
1 'polypeptide(L)'
;MMDKELKEAKKSIKKTRKLLTFLVGLLSVLLFTIVALVIWAIIQEQKTPTNFAECVLDKDAKILQSYPEQCVADSKSFTNPNQKVIQPEPPQEELSSDAWLLYIPDDESY
;
A
#
# COMPACT_ATOMS: atom_id res chain seq x y z
N MET A 1 16.92 -66.89 -26.22
CA MET A 1 16.42 -65.89 -27.19
C MET A 1 15.51 -64.86 -26.50
N MET A 2 14.60 -65.28 -25.61
CA MET A 2 13.71 -64.39 -24.84
C MET A 2 14.40 -63.31 -23.96
N ASP A 3 15.60 -63.54 -23.44
CA ASP A 3 16.28 -62.56 -22.55
C ASP A 3 16.74 -61.28 -23.25
N LYS A 4 16.93 -61.30 -24.57
CA LYS A 4 17.32 -60.11 -25.35
C LYS A 4 16.12 -59.17 -25.53
N GLU A 5 14.99 -59.71 -25.94
CA GLU A 5 13.71 -58.99 -26.07
C GLU A 5 13.30 -58.31 -24.76
N LEU A 6 13.47 -59.01 -23.63
CA LEU A 6 13.13 -58.49 -22.31
C LEU A 6 14.04 -57.33 -21.88
N LYS A 7 15.33 -57.35 -22.27
CA LYS A 7 16.29 -56.26 -21.99
C LYS A 7 16.01 -55.03 -22.85
N GLU A 8 15.64 -55.22 -24.11
CA GLU A 8 15.29 -54.12 -25.02
C GLU A 8 13.98 -53.44 -24.60
N ALA A 9 12.97 -54.21 -24.22
CA ALA A 9 11.71 -53.69 -23.69
C ALA A 9 11.90 -52.92 -22.37
N LYS A 10 12.74 -53.40 -21.45
CA LYS A 10 13.06 -52.65 -20.22
C LYS A 10 13.81 -51.35 -20.50
N LYS A 11 14.68 -51.34 -21.52
CA LYS A 11 15.44 -50.15 -21.92
C LYS A 11 14.53 -49.08 -22.53
N SER A 12 13.55 -49.47 -23.36
CA SER A 12 12.58 -48.53 -23.92
C SER A 12 11.68 -47.94 -22.84
N ILE A 13 11.14 -48.76 -21.94
CA ILE A 13 10.30 -48.31 -20.81
C ILE A 13 11.06 -47.34 -19.89
N LYS A 14 12.33 -47.62 -19.59
CA LYS A 14 13.15 -46.73 -18.74
C LYS A 14 13.42 -45.38 -19.42
N LYS A 15 13.60 -45.38 -20.75
CA LYS A 15 13.82 -44.15 -21.53
C LYS A 15 12.55 -43.30 -21.57
N THR A 16 11.39 -43.92 -21.83
CA THR A 16 10.09 -43.24 -21.85
C THR A 16 9.73 -42.69 -20.47
N ARG A 17 9.96 -43.45 -19.40
CA ARG A 17 9.71 -42.97 -18.03
C ARG A 17 10.58 -41.77 -17.67
N LYS A 18 11.87 -41.76 -18.04
CA LYS A 18 12.75 -40.60 -17.84
C LYS A 18 12.25 -39.36 -18.61
N LEU A 19 11.83 -39.55 -19.85
CA LEU A 19 11.34 -38.46 -20.69
C LEU A 19 10.03 -37.88 -20.13
N LEU A 20 9.12 -38.75 -19.68
CA LEU A 20 7.88 -38.35 -19.03
C LEU A 20 8.14 -37.59 -17.72
N THR A 21 9.02 -38.09 -16.85
CA THR A 21 9.36 -37.40 -15.61
C THR A 21 10.02 -36.04 -15.86
N PHE A 22 10.84 -35.94 -16.91
CA PHE A 22 11.46 -34.67 -17.29
C PHE A 22 10.41 -33.67 -17.79
N LEU A 23 9.47 -34.12 -18.61
CA LEU A 23 8.41 -33.28 -19.14
C LEU A 23 7.46 -32.79 -18.04
N VAL A 24 7.09 -33.67 -17.10
CA VAL A 24 6.28 -33.32 -15.92
C VAL A 24 7.03 -32.35 -15.02
N GLY A 25 8.34 -32.58 -14.78
CA GLY A 25 9.17 -31.66 -14.01
C GLY A 25 9.25 -30.28 -14.65
N LEU A 26 9.45 -30.21 -15.96
CA LEU A 26 9.51 -28.95 -16.70
C LEU A 26 8.16 -28.21 -16.65
N LEU A 27 7.04 -28.94 -16.78
CA LEU A 27 5.71 -28.38 -16.64
C LEU A 27 5.47 -27.83 -15.22
N SER A 28 5.92 -28.54 -14.19
CA SER A 28 5.79 -28.06 -12.80
C SER A 28 6.57 -26.77 -12.57
N VAL A 29 7.81 -26.68 -13.06
CA VAL A 29 8.64 -25.48 -12.92
C VAL A 29 7.97 -24.30 -13.63
N LEU A 30 7.45 -24.51 -14.84
CA LEU A 30 6.70 -23.49 -15.57
C LEU A 30 5.50 -22.99 -14.75
N LEU A 31 4.73 -23.91 -14.17
CA LEU A 31 3.55 -23.58 -13.38
C LEU A 31 3.92 -22.78 -12.12
N PHE A 32 4.99 -23.18 -11.42
CA PHE A 32 5.51 -22.42 -10.27
C PHE A 32 5.97 -21.01 -10.67
N THR A 33 6.64 -20.85 -11.82
CA THR A 33 7.06 -19.52 -12.29
C THR A 33 5.88 -18.61 -12.60
N ILE A 34 4.82 -19.13 -13.22
CA ILE A 34 3.61 -18.36 -13.51
C ILE A 34 2.95 -17.91 -12.20
N VAL A 35 2.78 -18.81 -11.24
CA VAL A 35 2.18 -18.49 -9.93
C VAL A 35 3.01 -17.44 -9.20
N ALA A 36 4.34 -17.56 -9.20
CA ALA A 36 5.22 -16.57 -8.58
C ALA A 36 5.09 -15.19 -9.23
N LEU A 37 4.99 -15.12 -10.57
CA LEU A 37 4.78 -13.86 -11.29
C LEU A 37 3.42 -13.22 -10.98
N VAL A 38 2.36 -14.02 -10.88
CA VAL A 38 1.02 -13.51 -10.51
C VAL A 38 1.02 -12.94 -9.11
N ILE A 39 1.60 -13.66 -8.14
CA ILE A 39 1.73 -13.17 -6.75
C ILE A 39 2.56 -11.88 -6.72
N TRP A 40 3.67 -11.83 -7.45
CA TRP A 40 4.50 -10.64 -7.53
C TRP A 40 3.75 -9.44 -8.14
N ALA A 41 2.96 -9.66 -9.19
CA ALA A 41 2.14 -8.63 -9.80
C ALA A 41 1.10 -8.07 -8.82
N ILE A 42 0.41 -8.94 -8.08
CA ILE A 42 -0.57 -8.52 -7.06
C ILE A 42 0.10 -7.71 -5.95
N ILE A 43 1.30 -8.11 -5.50
CA ILE A 43 2.04 -7.38 -4.46
C ILE A 43 2.50 -6.00 -4.98
N GLN A 44 2.88 -5.90 -6.26
CA GLN A 44 3.26 -4.61 -6.88
C GLN A 44 2.07 -3.66 -7.00
N GLU A 45 0.85 -4.17 -7.22
CA GLU A 45 -0.36 -3.37 -7.16
C GLU A 45 -0.63 -2.87 -5.73
N GLN A 46 -0.30 -3.68 -4.73
CA GLN A 46 -0.40 -3.36 -3.30
C GLN A 46 0.84 -2.64 -2.77
N LYS A 47 1.43 -1.70 -3.52
CA LYS A 47 2.47 -0.79 -3.00
C LYS A 47 1.84 0.17 -2.00
N THR A 48 1.55 -0.34 -0.80
CA THR A 48 1.05 0.51 0.28
C THR A 48 2.11 1.57 0.57
N PRO A 49 1.75 2.87 0.54
CA PRO A 49 2.69 3.93 0.81
C PRO A 49 3.26 3.75 2.22
N THR A 50 4.55 3.99 2.40
CA THR A 50 5.23 3.88 3.71
C THR A 50 5.44 5.24 4.37
N ASN A 51 5.31 6.32 3.60
CA ASN A 51 5.56 7.70 4.02
C ASN A 51 4.50 8.66 3.47
N PHE A 52 4.36 9.84 4.08
CA PHE A 52 3.44 10.89 3.60
C PHE A 52 3.69 11.27 2.14
N ALA A 53 4.96 11.40 1.73
CA ALA A 53 5.32 11.74 0.35
C ALA A 53 4.90 10.66 -0.66
N GLU A 54 4.94 9.38 -0.27
CA GLU A 54 4.46 8.28 -1.10
C GLU A 54 2.92 8.23 -1.10
N CYS A 55 2.29 8.56 0.02
CA CYS A 55 0.82 8.61 0.13
C CYS A 55 0.22 9.69 -0.77
N VAL A 56 0.81 10.89 -0.86
CA VAL A 56 0.30 11.97 -1.74
C VAL A 56 0.37 11.61 -3.23
N LEU A 57 1.26 10.68 -3.60
CA LEU A 57 1.43 10.20 -4.97
C LEU A 57 0.52 9.02 -5.31
N ASP A 58 -0.20 8.48 -4.34
CA ASP A 58 -1.11 7.37 -4.52
C ASP A 58 -2.44 7.82 -5.13
N LYS A 59 -3.04 7.00 -5.99
CA LYS A 59 -4.27 7.34 -6.73
C LYS A 59 -5.51 7.37 -5.84
N ASP A 60 -5.51 6.58 -4.76
CA ASP A 60 -6.63 6.44 -3.84
C ASP A 60 -6.44 7.27 -2.55
N ALA A 61 -5.41 8.11 -2.50
CA ALA A 61 -5.12 8.93 -1.34
C ALA A 61 -6.10 10.10 -1.16
N LYS A 62 -6.56 10.28 0.07
CA LYS A 62 -7.31 11.47 0.52
C LYS A 62 -6.44 12.31 1.44
N ILE A 63 -6.23 13.56 1.08
CA ILE A 63 -5.56 14.55 1.92
C ILE A 63 -6.62 15.22 2.82
N LEU A 64 -6.50 15.02 4.12
CA LEU A 64 -7.30 15.70 5.13
C LEU A 64 -6.62 17.03 5.46
N GLN A 65 -7.31 18.14 5.20
CA GLN A 65 -6.90 19.50 5.55
C GLN A 65 -7.09 19.80 7.06
N SER A 66 -6.82 18.82 7.93
CA SER A 66 -6.73 19.03 9.38
C SER A 66 -5.32 19.51 9.75
N TYR A 67 -5.14 20.10 10.94
CA TYR A 67 -3.82 20.31 11.53
C TYR A 67 -3.52 19.20 12.55
N PRO A 68 -2.47 18.38 12.38
CA PRO A 68 -1.58 18.31 11.20
C PRO A 68 -2.27 17.65 9.99
N GLU A 69 -1.77 17.96 8.79
CA GLU A 69 -2.21 17.41 7.51
C GLU A 69 -1.96 15.92 7.50
N GLN A 70 -2.99 15.17 7.12
CA GLN A 70 -2.94 13.71 7.09
C GLN A 70 -3.30 13.23 5.69
N CYS A 71 -2.50 12.33 5.15
CA CYS A 71 -2.81 11.60 3.94
C CYS A 71 -3.30 10.21 4.33
N VAL A 72 -4.51 9.85 3.87
CA VAL A 72 -5.13 8.55 4.14
C VAL A 72 -5.17 7.75 2.85
N ALA A 73 -4.48 6.61 2.82
CA ALA A 73 -4.50 5.64 1.74
C ALA A 73 -4.60 4.23 2.34
N ASP A 74 -5.46 3.36 1.78
CA ASP A 74 -5.64 1.97 2.22
C ASP A 74 -5.76 1.77 3.74
N SER A 75 -6.62 2.57 4.38
CA SER A 75 -6.87 2.55 5.83
C SER A 75 -5.67 2.89 6.71
N LYS A 76 -4.57 3.38 6.14
CA LYS A 76 -3.41 3.93 6.87
C LYS A 76 -3.39 5.44 6.74
N SER A 77 -3.14 6.13 7.85
CA SER A 77 -2.97 7.58 7.91
C SER A 77 -1.50 7.94 8.10
N PHE A 78 -0.97 8.78 7.22
CA PHE A 78 0.38 9.33 7.31
C PHE A 78 0.28 10.83 7.60
N THR A 79 0.99 11.32 8.61
CA THR A 79 1.04 12.74 8.96
C THR A 79 2.15 13.45 8.20
N ASN A 80 1.93 14.68 7.75
CA ASN A 80 2.97 15.50 7.11
C ASN A 80 4.08 15.87 8.10
N PRO A 81 5.31 15.33 7.98
CA PRO A 81 6.40 15.64 8.91
C PRO A 81 6.99 17.04 8.71
N ASN A 82 6.74 17.68 7.56
CA ASN A 82 7.30 18.98 7.20
C ASN A 82 6.36 20.15 7.47
N GLN A 83 5.24 19.92 8.17
CA GLN A 83 4.28 20.97 8.41
C GLN A 83 4.83 21.98 9.42
N LYS A 84 5.12 23.18 8.91
CA LYS A 84 5.50 24.31 9.75
C LYS A 84 4.25 24.86 10.41
N VAL A 85 4.28 25.03 11.73
CA VAL A 85 3.27 25.80 12.46
C VAL A 85 3.35 27.23 11.91
N ILE A 86 2.44 27.59 11.01
CA ILE A 86 2.14 29.00 10.78
C ILE A 86 1.31 29.35 11.99
N GLN A 87 1.95 29.87 13.04
CA GLN A 87 1.19 30.49 14.12
C GLN A 87 0.34 31.55 13.43
N PRO A 88 -1.00 31.52 13.58
CA PRO A 88 -1.80 32.63 13.12
C PRO A 88 -1.17 33.85 13.77
N GLU A 89 -0.73 34.81 12.97
CA GLU A 89 -0.40 36.13 13.48
C GLU A 89 -1.61 36.51 14.34
N PRO A 90 -1.42 36.85 15.63
CA PRO A 90 -2.54 37.22 16.48
C PRO A 90 -3.36 38.22 15.67
N PRO A 91 -4.70 38.05 15.58
CA PRO A 91 -5.49 39.03 14.87
C PRO A 91 -5.02 40.37 15.38
N GLN A 92 -4.53 41.21 14.48
CA GLN A 92 -4.39 42.63 14.77
C GLN A 92 -5.85 43.09 14.88
N GLU A 93 -6.48 42.75 16.01
CA GLU A 93 -7.51 43.56 16.61
C GLU A 93 -6.81 44.91 16.74
N GLU A 94 -6.98 45.75 15.72
CA GLU A 94 -7.11 47.16 15.98
C GLU A 94 -8.10 47.23 17.12
N LEU A 95 -7.56 47.41 18.31
CA LEU A 95 -8.27 47.58 19.55
C LEU A 95 -9.01 48.91 19.38
N SER A 96 -10.09 48.87 18.60
CA SER A 96 -11.04 49.94 18.48
C SER A 96 -11.54 50.13 19.90
N SER A 97 -11.11 51.24 20.48
CA SER A 97 -11.43 51.72 21.83
C SER A 97 -12.93 51.80 22.11
N ASP A 98 -13.77 51.52 21.12
CA ASP A 98 -15.21 51.68 21.14
C ASP A 98 -15.92 50.34 21.43
N ALA A 99 -15.22 49.18 21.36
CA ALA A 99 -15.81 47.87 21.65
C ALA A 99 -16.15 47.66 23.15
N TRP A 100 -15.53 48.44 24.05
CA TRP A 100 -15.81 48.40 25.49
C TRP A 100 -17.10 49.14 25.88
N LEU A 101 -17.71 49.92 24.97
CA LEU A 101 -18.93 50.69 25.25
C LEU A 101 -20.23 49.88 25.08
N LEU A 102 -20.15 48.64 24.60
CA LEU A 102 -21.32 47.75 24.48
C LEU A 102 -21.50 46.81 25.68
N TYR A 103 -20.58 46.83 26.65
CA TYR A 103 -20.74 46.08 27.88
C TYR A 103 -21.40 46.99 28.93
N ILE A 104 -22.72 47.14 28.84
CA ILE A 104 -23.53 47.63 29.96
C ILE A 104 -23.82 46.40 30.81
N PRO A 105 -23.22 46.23 32.01
CA PRO A 105 -23.72 45.24 32.94
C PRO A 105 -25.12 45.70 33.36
N ASP A 106 -26.12 44.84 33.10
CA ASP A 106 -27.46 45.02 33.65
C ASP A 106 -27.34 45.03 35.18
N ASP A 107 -27.49 46.19 35.81
CA ASP A 107 -27.65 46.34 37.25
C ASP A 107 -28.92 45.57 37.66
N GLU A 108 -28.73 44.37 38.22
CA GLU A 108 -29.79 43.67 38.92
C GLU A 108 -30.20 44.48 40.16
N SER A 109 -31.40 45.03 40.09
CA SER A 109 -32.14 45.54 41.24
C SER A 109 -32.36 44.43 42.27
N TYR A 110 -31.88 44.62 43.51
CA TYR A 110 -32.57 44.21 44.75
C TYR A 110 -32.00 44.95 45.98
#